data_AF-A0A9Q0S9X3-F1
#
_entry.id   AF-A0A9Q0S9X3-F1
#
_cell.length_a   1.000
_cell.length_b   1.000
_cell.length_c   1.000
_cell.angle_alpha   90.00
_cell.angle_beta   90.00
_cell.angle_gamma   90.00
#
_symmetry.space_group_name_H-M   'P 1'
#
loop_
_entity.id
_entity.type
_entity.pdbx_description
1 polymer ?
#
loop_
_entity_poly.entity_id
_entity_poly.type
_entity_poly.pdbx_seq_one_letter_code
_entity_poly.pdbx_strand_id
1 'polypeptide(L)'
;MFCLDCSSSDAFCFYCRSTQHRDHPVIQIRRSSYHDVVRVAEIQKVLDISGVQTYVINSARVLFLNERPQPKSSTSKGGVSHLCEICGRSLLDPFRFCSLGCKLVGIKKSGDANFNLSTKNEETRDGQGRRLPSKEEEEEELREGSQRDMYTSTPIPPQYSTSRRRKGIPHRAPFGS
;
A
#
# COMPACT_ATOMS: atom_id res chain seq x y z
N MET A 1 -5.39 -0.73 -19.12
CA MET A 1 -4.87 0.32 -18.23
C MET A 1 -5.89 1.45 -18.20
N PHE A 2 -5.89 2.28 -17.15
CA PHE A 2 -6.84 3.38 -17.00
C PHE A 2 -6.08 4.69 -16.78
N CYS A 3 -6.56 5.75 -17.43
CA CYS A 3 -5.97 7.08 -17.40
C CYS A 3 -6.82 7.93 -16.47
N LEU A 4 -6.19 8.68 -15.56
CA LEU A 4 -6.93 9.50 -14.60
C LEU A 4 -7.22 10.91 -15.13
N ASP A 5 -6.50 11.36 -16.16
CA ASP A 5 -6.66 12.70 -16.74
C ASP A 5 -7.59 12.71 -17.97
N CYS A 6 -7.82 11.55 -18.58
CA CYS A 6 -8.70 11.48 -19.75
C CYS A 6 -10.15 11.36 -19.30
N SER A 7 -11.03 12.12 -19.95
CA SER A 7 -12.48 12.04 -19.75
C SER A 7 -13.07 10.70 -20.21
N SER A 8 -12.36 9.97 -21.07
CA SER A 8 -12.69 8.60 -21.41
C SER A 8 -12.38 7.66 -20.25
N SER A 9 -13.42 7.07 -19.68
CA SER A 9 -13.30 6.01 -18.66
C SER A 9 -12.88 4.64 -19.24
N ASP A 10 -12.51 4.59 -20.51
CA ASP A 10 -12.22 3.37 -21.23
C ASP A 10 -10.86 2.80 -20.89
N ALA A 11 -10.80 1.47 -20.82
CA ALA A 11 -9.56 0.75 -20.69
C ALA A 11 -8.77 0.78 -22.00
N PHE A 12 -7.47 1.07 -21.93
CA PHE A 12 -6.58 1.07 -23.10
C PHE A 12 -5.40 0.09 -22.96
N CYS A 13 -4.76 -0.22 -24.09
CA CYS A 13 -3.66 -1.17 -24.19
C CYS A 13 -2.28 -0.50 -24.01
N PHE A 14 -1.20 -1.29 -24.04
CA PHE A 14 0.16 -0.76 -23.88
C PHE A 14 0.56 0.24 -24.99
N TYR A 15 0.13 0.03 -26.23
CA TYR A 15 0.47 0.92 -27.34
C TYR A 15 -0.21 2.30 -27.22
N CYS A 16 -1.49 2.32 -26.84
CA CYS A 16 -2.23 3.56 -26.61
C CYS A 16 -1.60 4.44 -25.52
N ARG A 17 -0.87 3.83 -24.57
CA ARG A 17 -0.12 4.59 -23.54
C ARG A 17 0.89 5.54 -24.18
N SER A 18 1.65 5.06 -25.16
CA SER A 18 2.73 5.84 -25.78
C SER A 18 2.24 6.82 -26.85
N THR A 19 1.00 6.69 -27.34
CA THR A 19 0.46 7.58 -28.37
C THR A 19 -0.47 8.65 -27.80
N GLN A 20 -1.35 8.27 -26.87
CA GLN A 20 -2.38 9.15 -26.32
C GLN A 20 -2.14 9.55 -24.86
N HIS A 21 -1.25 8.88 -24.12
CA HIS A 21 -1.12 9.05 -22.67
C HIS A 21 0.35 9.08 -22.21
N ARG A 22 1.23 9.75 -22.97
CA ARG A 22 2.68 9.80 -22.66
C ARG A 22 2.97 10.39 -21.29
N ASP A 23 2.22 11.42 -20.91
CA ASP A 23 2.45 12.21 -19.71
C ASP A 23 1.28 12.16 -18.72
N HIS A 24 0.30 11.29 -18.96
CA HIS A 24 -0.85 11.17 -18.07
C HIS A 24 -0.59 10.15 -16.95
N PRO A 25 -1.17 10.36 -15.75
CA PRO A 25 -1.19 9.38 -14.69
C PRO A 25 -2.06 8.20 -15.09
N VAL A 26 -1.43 7.03 -15.12
CA VAL A 26 -2.06 5.77 -15.51
C VAL A 26 -1.97 4.76 -14.38
N ILE A 27 -3.06 4.05 -14.13
CA ILE A 27 -3.13 2.96 -13.16
C ILE A 27 -3.48 1.63 -13.84
N GLN A 28 -2.99 0.53 -13.26
CA GLN A 28 -3.35 -0.81 -13.71
C GLN A 28 -4.12 -1.56 -12.61
N ILE A 29 -5.39 -1.83 -12.89
CA ILE A 29 -6.22 -2.72 -12.08
C ILE A 29 -5.82 -4.18 -12.33
N ARG A 30 -5.66 -4.94 -11.26
CA ARG A 30 -5.28 -6.36 -11.27
C ARG A 30 -6.29 -7.17 -10.46
N ARG A 31 -6.36 -8.47 -10.72
CA ARG A 31 -7.25 -9.38 -9.99
C ARG A 31 -6.46 -10.26 -9.03
N SER A 32 -6.82 -10.23 -7.74
CA SER A 32 -6.27 -11.09 -6.69
C SER A 32 -7.39 -11.78 -5.93
N SER A 33 -7.40 -13.11 -5.96
CA SER A 33 -8.43 -13.95 -5.33
C SER A 33 -9.85 -13.42 -5.60
N TYR A 34 -10.16 -13.19 -6.87
CA TYR A 34 -11.44 -12.67 -7.39
C TYR A 34 -11.74 -11.19 -7.15
N HIS A 35 -10.87 -10.45 -6.48
CA HIS A 35 -11.09 -9.04 -6.17
C HIS A 35 -10.15 -8.11 -6.94
N ASP A 36 -10.65 -6.92 -7.23
CA ASP A 36 -9.87 -5.89 -7.91
C ASP A 36 -8.94 -5.17 -6.94
N VAL A 37 -7.67 -5.14 -7.30
CA VAL A 37 -6.58 -4.57 -6.53
C VAL A 37 -5.71 -3.65 -7.38
N VAL A 38 -5.11 -2.66 -6.72
CA VAL A 38 -4.10 -1.76 -7.29
C VAL A 38 -2.83 -1.82 -6.46
N ARG A 39 -1.67 -1.65 -7.10
CA ARG A 39 -0.38 -1.57 -6.39
C ARG A 39 -0.26 -0.23 -5.69
N VAL A 40 0.24 -0.25 -4.45
CA VAL A 40 0.48 0.96 -3.66
C VAL A 40 1.39 1.95 -4.40
N ALA A 41 2.46 1.45 -5.03
CA ALA A 41 3.41 2.28 -5.78
C ALA A 41 2.80 3.02 -6.99
N GLU A 42 1.69 2.55 -7.53
CA GLU A 42 0.98 3.21 -8.63
C GLU A 42 0.03 4.29 -8.09
N ILE A 43 -0.81 3.93 -7.12
CA ILE A 43 -1.89 4.80 -6.64
C ILE A 43 -1.43 5.89 -5.66
N GLN A 44 -0.37 5.65 -4.89
CA GLN A 44 0.13 6.60 -3.89
C GLN A 44 0.63 7.92 -4.51
N LYS A 45 0.99 7.91 -5.79
CA LYS A 45 1.47 9.10 -6.51
C LYS A 45 0.38 10.12 -6.80
N VAL A 46 -0.87 9.65 -6.87
CA VAL A 46 -2.01 10.44 -7.34
C VAL A 46 -3.05 10.67 -6.26
N LEU A 47 -3.03 9.87 -5.19
CA LEU A 47 -4.14 9.78 -4.25
C LEU A 47 -3.63 9.48 -2.84
N ASP A 48 -4.20 10.17 -1.85
CA ASP A 48 -3.92 9.88 -0.45
C ASP A 48 -4.52 8.54 0.00
N ILE A 49 -3.65 7.60 0.33
CA ILE A 49 -4.01 6.25 0.80
C ILE A 49 -3.93 6.10 2.32
N SER A 50 -3.74 7.20 3.06
CA SER A 50 -3.73 7.18 4.53
C SER A 50 -5.01 6.55 5.09
N GLY A 51 -4.89 5.81 6.19
CA GLY A 51 -6.00 5.16 6.87
C GLY A 51 -6.60 3.93 6.16
N VAL A 52 -6.12 3.56 4.97
CA VAL A 52 -6.58 2.35 4.24
C VAL A 52 -5.62 1.19 4.45
N GLN A 53 -6.16 0.04 4.84
CA GLN A 53 -5.37 -1.16 5.06
C GLN A 53 -4.71 -1.67 3.78
N THR A 54 -3.37 -1.74 3.79
CA THR A 54 -2.58 -2.35 2.70
C THR A 54 -2.27 -3.81 3.00
N TYR A 55 -2.21 -4.65 1.96
CA TYR A 55 -1.86 -6.06 2.07
C TYR A 55 -0.60 -6.36 1.26
N VAL A 56 0.19 -7.34 1.72
CA VAL A 56 1.30 -7.89 0.93
C VAL A 56 0.82 -9.15 0.22
N ILE A 57 0.74 -9.10 -1.11
CA ILE A 57 0.31 -10.23 -1.95
C ILE A 57 1.37 -10.44 -3.03
N ASN A 58 1.89 -11.66 -3.15
CA ASN A 58 2.98 -12.00 -4.08
C ASN A 58 4.16 -11.02 -3.96
N SER A 59 4.58 -10.77 -2.72
CA SER A 59 5.67 -9.83 -2.38
C SER A 59 5.46 -8.37 -2.82
N ALA A 60 4.23 -7.98 -3.16
CA ALA A 60 3.88 -6.61 -3.53
C ALA A 60 2.84 -6.03 -2.57
N ARG A 61 3.00 -4.74 -2.21
CA ARG A 61 1.97 -4.01 -1.45
C ARG A 61 0.82 -3.62 -2.37
N VAL A 62 -0.38 -4.03 -2.00
CA VAL A 62 -1.61 -3.79 -2.76
C VAL A 62 -2.74 -3.27 -1.88
N LEU A 63 -3.68 -2.58 -2.51
CA LEU A 63 -4.92 -2.07 -1.94
C LEU A 63 -6.11 -2.64 -2.70
N PHE A 64 -7.19 -2.92 -1.98
CA PHE A 64 -8.46 -3.33 -2.58
C PHE A 64 -9.26 -2.11 -3.00
N LEU A 65 -9.84 -2.17 -4.20
CA LEU A 65 -10.67 -1.08 -4.71
C LEU A 65 -12.04 -1.09 -4.03
N ASN A 66 -12.73 -2.23 -4.08
CA ASN A 66 -14.09 -2.35 -3.58
C ASN A 66 -14.15 -2.92 -2.16
N GLU A 67 -15.28 -2.69 -1.50
CA GLU A 67 -15.57 -3.38 -0.24
C GLU A 67 -15.57 -4.89 -0.42
N ARG A 68 -15.25 -5.59 0.66
CA ARG A 68 -15.30 -7.04 0.70
C ARG A 68 -16.13 -7.45 1.91
N PRO A 69 -17.44 -7.73 1.73
CA PRO A 69 -18.24 -8.29 2.80
C PRO A 69 -17.65 -9.64 3.19
N GLN A 70 -17.19 -9.77 4.44
CA GLN A 70 -16.98 -11.09 5.01
C GLN A 70 -18.32 -11.59 5.58
N PRO A 71 -18.67 -12.88 5.42
CA PRO A 71 -19.81 -13.45 6.12
C PRO A 71 -19.62 -13.26 7.63
N LYS A 72 -20.68 -12.81 8.30
CA LYS A 72 -20.69 -12.48 9.73
C LYS A 72 -20.46 -13.75 10.57
N SER A 73 -19.22 -14.18 10.73
CA SER A 73 -18.86 -15.05 11.86
C SER A 73 -18.48 -14.15 13.03
N SER A 74 -19.48 -13.92 13.87
CA SER A 74 -19.38 -13.78 15.33
C SER A 74 -18.24 -12.93 15.88
N THR A 75 -18.60 -11.79 16.46
CA THR A 75 -18.19 -11.38 17.82
C THR A 75 -17.06 -12.23 18.42
N SER A 76 -15.82 -11.95 18.04
CA SER A 76 -14.66 -12.51 18.75
C SER A 76 -14.57 -11.77 20.08
N LYS A 77 -15.08 -12.44 21.13
CA LYS A 77 -14.78 -12.16 22.53
C LYS A 77 -13.31 -11.75 22.69
N GLY A 78 -13.06 -10.55 23.21
CA GLY A 78 -11.84 -10.28 23.98
C GLY A 78 -10.67 -9.60 23.26
N GLY A 79 -10.90 -8.63 22.38
CA GLY A 79 -9.83 -7.74 21.91
C GLY A 79 -10.36 -6.46 21.27
N VAL A 80 -9.63 -5.35 21.44
CA VAL A 80 -9.88 -4.09 20.72
C VAL A 80 -9.62 -4.37 19.24
N SER A 81 -10.67 -4.74 18.52
CA SER A 81 -10.60 -4.95 17.08
C SER A 81 -10.86 -3.62 16.40
N HIS A 82 -9.89 -3.14 15.64
CA HIS A 82 -10.10 -2.01 14.74
C HIS A 82 -11.05 -2.48 13.65
N LEU A 83 -12.24 -1.90 13.59
CA LEU A 83 -13.24 -2.25 12.60
C LEU A 83 -13.29 -1.18 11.51
N CYS A 84 -13.52 -1.60 10.28
CA CYS A 84 -13.79 -0.69 9.18
C CYS A 84 -15.07 0.09 9.47
N GLU A 85 -14.99 1.42 9.43
CA GLU A 85 -16.11 2.31 9.76
C GLU A 85 -17.32 2.15 8.82
N ILE A 86 -17.11 1.59 7.62
CA ILE A 86 -18.16 1.45 6.61
C ILE A 86 -18.78 0.05 6.58
N CYS A 87 -17.96 -1.00 6.57
CA CYS A 87 -18.45 -2.37 6.37
C CYS A 87 -18.28 -3.27 7.61
N GLY A 88 -17.72 -2.75 8.71
CA GLY A 88 -17.53 -3.50 9.96
C GLY A 88 -16.51 -4.64 9.87
N ARG A 89 -15.72 -4.71 8.80
CA ARG A 89 -14.66 -5.71 8.64
C ARG A 89 -13.53 -5.45 9.62
N SER A 90 -13.01 -6.49 10.27
CA SER A 90 -11.82 -6.41 11.12
C SER A 90 -10.58 -5.98 10.31
N LEU A 91 -9.86 -5.00 10.85
CA LEU A 91 -8.66 -4.37 10.30
C LEU A 91 -7.45 -4.63 11.21
N LEU A 92 -6.27 -4.38 10.67
CA LEU A 92 -5.06 -4.23 11.48
C LEU A 92 -5.01 -2.81 12.05
N ASP A 93 -4.41 -2.64 13.22
CA ASP A 93 -4.07 -1.30 13.74
C ASP A 93 -2.95 -0.68 12.88
N PRO A 94 -2.95 0.64 12.58
CA PRO A 94 -3.91 1.69 12.92
C PRO A 94 -4.81 2.09 11.73
N PHE A 95 -5.43 1.14 11.03
CA PHE A 95 -6.24 1.44 9.85
C PHE A 95 -7.72 1.71 10.18
N ARG A 96 -8.36 2.58 9.40
CA ARG A 96 -9.79 2.97 9.52
C ARG A 96 -10.68 2.35 8.45
N PHE A 97 -10.12 2.05 7.27
CA PHE A 97 -10.86 1.51 6.12
C PHE A 97 -10.21 0.24 5.56
N CYS A 98 -11.01 -0.72 5.10
CA CYS A 98 -10.50 -1.95 4.49
C CYS A 98 -10.16 -1.83 2.99
N SER A 99 -10.70 -0.83 2.30
CA SER A 99 -10.59 -0.62 0.86
C SER A 99 -10.77 0.85 0.49
N LEU A 100 -10.35 1.22 -0.73
CA LEU A 100 -10.54 2.59 -1.24
C LEU A 100 -12.03 2.96 -1.33
N GLY A 101 -12.90 2.02 -1.71
CA GLY A 101 -14.35 2.23 -1.73
C GLY A 101 -14.93 2.53 -0.36
N CYS A 102 -14.48 1.83 0.70
CA CYS A 102 -14.87 2.17 2.07
C CYS A 102 -14.33 3.54 2.48
N LYS A 103 -13.09 3.91 2.11
CA LYS A 103 -12.58 5.26 2.36
C LYS A 103 -13.51 6.29 1.72
N LEU A 104 -13.80 6.17 0.41
CA LEU A 104 -14.68 7.10 -0.33
C LEU A 104 -16.06 7.28 0.31
N VAL A 105 -16.69 6.20 0.79
CA VAL A 105 -17.97 6.28 1.50
C VAL A 105 -17.81 6.98 2.86
N GLY A 106 -16.68 6.73 3.55
CA GLY A 106 -16.30 7.44 4.78
C GLY A 106 -16.19 8.94 4.57
N ILE A 107 -15.49 9.39 3.52
CA ILE A 107 -15.36 10.82 3.16
C ILE A 107 -16.72 11.48 2.93
N LYS A 108 -17.60 10.80 2.21
CA LYS A 108 -18.94 11.33 1.90
C LYS A 108 -19.82 11.46 3.15
N LYS A 109 -19.60 10.64 4.18
CA LYS A 109 -20.38 10.64 5.43
C LYS A 109 -19.77 11.52 6.52
N SER A 110 -18.45 11.57 6.59
CA SER A 110 -17.66 12.35 7.54
C SER A 110 -16.71 13.21 6.70
N GLY A 111 -16.97 14.51 6.62
CA GLY A 111 -16.19 15.47 5.82
C GLY A 111 -14.72 15.65 6.22
N ASP A 112 -14.16 14.74 7.03
CA ASP A 112 -12.82 14.81 7.64
C ASP A 112 -11.81 13.81 7.04
N ALA A 113 -12.23 12.94 6.11
CA ALA A 113 -11.32 12.05 5.40
C ALA A 113 -11.08 12.63 4.00
N ASN A 114 -10.02 13.42 3.78
CA ASN A 114 -9.81 14.03 2.45
C ASN A 114 -9.29 13.02 1.42
N PHE A 115 -9.83 13.09 0.20
CA PHE A 115 -9.26 12.49 -1.01
C PHE A 115 -8.55 13.61 -1.76
N ASN A 116 -7.30 13.89 -1.40
CA ASN A 116 -6.51 14.86 -2.17
C ASN A 116 -6.00 14.14 -3.42
N LEU A 117 -6.61 14.43 -4.57
CA LEU A 117 -6.02 14.11 -5.87
C LEU A 117 -4.98 15.19 -6.15
N SER A 118 -3.71 14.79 -6.31
CA SER A 118 -2.63 15.74 -6.60
C SER A 118 -2.72 16.18 -8.06
N THR A 119 -3.61 17.14 -8.37
CA THR A 119 -3.64 17.78 -9.67
C THR A 119 -2.44 18.74 -9.76
N LYS A 120 -1.38 18.32 -10.43
CA LYS A 120 -0.24 19.19 -10.74
C LYS A 120 -0.65 20.12 -11.89
N ASN A 121 -1.36 21.21 -11.57
CA ASN A 121 -1.48 22.33 -12.50
C ASN A 121 -0.21 23.18 -12.37
N GLU A 122 0.65 23.11 -13.39
CA GLU A 122 1.70 24.11 -13.58
C GLU A 122 1.08 25.36 -14.17
N GLU A 123 0.81 26.35 -13.31
CA GLU A 123 0.55 27.72 -13.74
C GLU A 123 1.72 28.61 -13.29
N THR A 124 2.61 28.88 -14.23
CA THR A 124 3.56 29.99 -14.19
C THR A 124 2.82 31.33 -14.23
N ARG A 125 3.08 32.23 -13.26
CA ARG A 125 3.51 33.64 -13.45
C ARG A 125 3.51 34.44 -12.13
N ASP A 126 4.64 35.12 -11.90
CA ASP A 126 4.89 36.44 -11.25
C ASP A 126 4.08 36.84 -10.00
N GLY A 127 4.62 37.33 -8.88
CA GLY A 127 5.89 38.00 -8.58
C GLY A 127 5.65 38.91 -7.34
N GLN A 128 6.73 39.31 -6.65
CA GLN A 128 6.81 40.16 -5.43
C GLN A 128 6.53 39.43 -4.09
N GLY A 129 7.42 39.35 -3.10
CA GLY A 129 8.68 40.03 -2.82
C GLY A 129 8.64 40.53 -1.36
N ARG A 130 9.54 40.05 -0.49
CA ARG A 130 10.16 40.80 0.62
C ARG A 130 11.23 39.98 1.36
N ARG A 131 12.25 40.72 1.80
CA ARG A 131 13.63 40.37 2.17
C ARG A 131 13.82 39.62 3.51
N LEU A 132 14.93 38.88 3.56
CA LEU A 132 15.70 38.39 4.73
C LEU A 132 16.25 39.53 5.63
N PRO A 133 16.73 39.24 6.87
CA PRO A 133 18.11 38.77 7.17
C PRO A 133 18.14 37.54 8.13
N SER A 134 18.92 36.47 7.91
CA SER A 134 20.39 36.28 8.03
C SER A 134 20.91 36.16 9.47
N LYS A 135 21.45 34.96 9.80
CA LYS A 135 22.63 34.63 10.63
C LYS A 135 22.69 33.08 10.72
N GLU A 136 23.57 32.37 9.99
CA GLU A 136 25.01 32.14 10.23
C GLU A 136 25.26 31.61 11.65
N GLU A 137 26.05 30.59 11.95
CA GLU A 137 26.78 29.47 11.31
C GLU A 137 27.45 28.80 12.52
N GLU A 138 27.59 27.48 12.59
CA GLU A 138 28.78 26.84 13.19
C GLU A 138 28.78 25.33 12.94
N GLU A 139 29.86 24.93 12.29
CA GLU A 139 30.29 23.61 11.84
C GLU A 139 31.37 23.15 12.83
N GLU A 140 31.33 21.90 13.30
CA GLU A 140 32.49 21.30 13.98
C GLU A 140 32.57 19.81 13.61
N GLU A 141 33.66 19.47 12.94
CA GLU A 141 34.12 18.13 12.57
C GLU A 141 35.46 17.87 13.28
N LEU A 142 35.74 16.59 13.55
CA LEU A 142 37.06 15.98 13.83
C LEU A 142 37.65 16.10 15.26
N ARG A 143 37.79 14.94 15.95
CA ARG A 143 39.09 14.22 16.09
C ARG A 143 39.00 12.91 16.87
N GLU A 144 39.99 12.08 16.55
CA GLU A 144 40.21 10.66 16.83
C GLU A 144 40.39 10.27 18.30
N GLY A 145 40.10 9.00 18.59
CA GLY A 145 40.42 8.32 19.85
C GLY A 145 40.48 6.80 19.68
N SER A 146 41.59 6.32 19.14
CA SER A 146 42.01 4.92 19.00
C SER A 146 41.94 4.13 20.31
N GLN A 147 41.38 2.92 20.28
CA GLN A 147 41.97 1.73 20.92
C GLN A 147 41.41 0.44 20.31
N ARG A 148 42.34 -0.36 19.79
CA ARG A 148 42.20 -1.73 19.31
C ARG A 148 42.03 -2.66 20.51
N ASP A 149 41.25 -3.72 20.36
CA ASP A 149 41.56 -5.10 20.81
C ASP A 149 40.39 -6.04 20.41
N MET A 150 40.64 -6.93 19.44
CA MET A 150 40.83 -8.37 19.63
C MET A 150 39.52 -9.19 19.51
N TYR A 151 39.44 -9.93 18.40
CA TYR A 151 38.64 -11.13 18.11
C TYR A 151 37.91 -11.79 19.31
N THR A 152 36.62 -12.09 19.15
CA THR A 152 35.99 -13.35 19.63
C THR A 152 34.67 -13.63 18.89
N SER A 153 34.47 -14.92 18.64
CA SER A 153 33.54 -15.61 17.73
C SER A 153 32.03 -15.45 17.93
N THR A 154 31.35 -15.66 16.80
CA THR A 154 29.93 -16.02 16.59
C THR A 154 29.44 -17.13 17.53
N PRO A 155 28.19 -17.04 18.04
CA PRO A 155 27.40 -18.22 18.37
C PRO A 155 26.18 -18.38 17.44
N ILE A 156 26.14 -19.54 16.77
CA ILE A 156 25.06 -20.07 15.93
C ILE A 156 23.85 -20.43 16.81
N PRO A 157 22.61 -20.05 16.47
CA PRO A 157 21.43 -20.53 17.19
C PRO A 157 21.11 -22.01 16.84
N PRO A 158 20.69 -22.83 17.82
CA PRO A 158 20.56 -24.28 17.66
C PRO A 158 19.41 -24.68 16.73
N GLN A 159 19.72 -25.65 15.86
CA GLN A 159 18.79 -26.29 14.94
C GLN A 159 17.82 -27.20 15.71
N TYR A 160 16.59 -26.73 15.91
CA TYR A 160 15.49 -27.57 16.37
C TYR A 160 15.06 -28.51 15.24
N SER A 161 15.44 -29.79 15.36
CA SER A 161 14.97 -30.84 14.48
C SER A 161 13.50 -31.17 14.77
N THR A 162 12.57 -30.56 14.03
CA THR A 162 11.20 -31.09 13.97
C THR A 162 11.09 -32.08 12.81
N SER A 163 11.40 -33.34 13.11
CA SER A 163 10.92 -34.49 12.32
C SER A 163 9.39 -34.46 12.34
N ARG A 164 8.77 -33.99 11.25
CA ARG A 164 7.33 -34.18 11.01
C ARG A 164 7.09 -34.52 9.54
N ARG A 165 6.91 -35.83 9.33
CA ARG A 165 6.62 -36.61 8.11
C ARG A 165 6.14 -35.80 6.90
N ARG A 166 6.86 -35.93 5.78
CA ARG A 166 6.37 -35.62 4.43
C ARG A 166 5.06 -36.38 4.20
N LYS A 167 4.01 -35.68 3.72
CA LYS A 167 2.82 -36.31 3.14
C LYS A 167 3.31 -37.30 2.06
N GLY A 168 2.80 -38.53 2.12
CA GLY A 168 3.11 -39.58 1.15
C GLY A 168 2.74 -39.20 -0.28
N ILE A 169 3.27 -39.97 -1.24
CA ILE A 169 3.04 -39.81 -2.67
C ILE A 169 1.54 -39.98 -2.97
N PRO A 170 0.86 -39.01 -3.61
CA PRO A 170 -0.55 -39.13 -3.92
C PRO A 170 -0.76 -40.17 -5.03
N HIS A 171 -1.59 -41.20 -4.78
CA HIS A 171 -2.04 -42.14 -5.79
C HIS A 171 -3.27 -41.61 -6.53
N ARG A 172 -3.32 -41.84 -7.85
CA ARG A 172 -4.45 -41.50 -8.71
C ARG A 172 -5.62 -42.45 -8.41
N ALA A 173 -6.84 -41.92 -8.32
CA ALA A 173 -8.03 -42.75 -8.14
C ALA A 173 -8.25 -43.67 -9.36
N PRO A 174 -8.72 -44.91 -9.16
CA PRO A 174 -9.04 -45.82 -10.26
C PRO A 174 -10.19 -45.25 -11.11
N PHE A 175 -10.12 -45.46 -12.42
CA PHE A 175 -11.19 -45.07 -13.33
C PHE A 175 -12.40 -45.99 -13.07
N GLY A 176 -13.53 -45.38 -12.72
CA GLY A 176 -14.81 -46.08 -12.61
C GLY A 176 -15.27 -46.54 -14.00
N SER A 177 -15.59 -47.83 -14.10
CA SER A 177 -16.29 -48.47 -15.21
C SER A 177 -17.77 -48.13 -15.23
#